data_AF-A0A1S8WVL4-F1
#
_entry.id   AF-A0A1S8WVL4-F1
#
_cell.length_a   1.000
_cell.length_b   1.000
_cell.length_c   1.000
_cell.angle_alpha   90.00
_cell.angle_beta   90.00
_cell.angle_gamma   90.00
#
_symmetry.space_group_name_H-M   'P 1'
#
loop_
_entity.id
_entity.type
_entity.pdbx_description
1 polymer ?
#
loop_
_entity_poly.entity_id
_entity_poly.type
_entity_poly.pdbx_seq_one_letter_code
_entity_poly.pdbx_strand_id
1 'polypeptide(L)'
;MAVREALKRHLLSMLENHAVIFNVENLGLRRLPQVFHVQQERQYEGHYFLINFDAPSDQIREIRKNANKDTDIIKCFACLKEDNWVRPCSLSNTRVCEFGEIRNPNHEKTARRRHGYRAY
;
A
#
# COMPACT_ATOMS: atom_id res chain seq x y z
N MET A 1 -15.89 -18.99 -7.28
CA MET A 1 -16.75 -18.82 -6.09
C MET A 1 -15.99 -18.21 -4.91
N ALA A 2 -14.72 -18.58 -4.66
CA ALA A 2 -13.94 -18.14 -3.50
C ALA A 2 -13.76 -16.61 -3.30
N VAL A 3 -13.47 -15.83 -4.35
CA VAL A 3 -13.10 -14.40 -4.20
C VAL A 3 -14.22 -13.55 -3.60
N ARG A 4 -15.48 -13.78 -4.00
CA ARG A 4 -16.63 -13.04 -3.47
C ARG A 4 -16.83 -13.30 -1.98
N GLU A 5 -16.65 -14.54 -1.55
CA GLU A 5 -16.83 -14.97 -0.17
C GLU A 5 -15.69 -14.44 0.71
N ALA A 6 -14.46 -14.53 0.23
CA ALA A 6 -13.29 -13.95 0.88
C ALA A 6 -13.44 -12.43 1.06
N LEU A 7 -13.84 -11.71 0.00
CA LEU A 7 -14.08 -10.28 0.08
C LEU A 7 -15.20 -9.95 1.07
N LYS A 8 -16.34 -10.65 1.01
CA LYS A 8 -17.45 -10.46 1.96
C LYS A 8 -17.00 -10.65 3.41
N ARG A 9 -16.28 -11.74 3.70
CA ARG A 9 -15.76 -12.05 5.04
C ARG A 9 -14.79 -10.99 5.53
N HIS A 10 -13.90 -10.51 4.66
CA HIS A 10 -12.96 -9.44 5.01
C HIS A 10 -13.70 -8.12 5.31
N LEU A 11 -14.64 -7.71 4.46
CA LEU A 11 -15.42 -6.48 4.66
C LEU A 11 -16.28 -6.55 5.92
N LEU A 12 -16.90 -7.70 6.21
CA LEU A 12 -17.63 -7.89 7.47
C LEU A 12 -16.73 -7.75 8.69
N SER A 13 -15.54 -8.36 8.67
CA SER A 13 -14.56 -8.21 9.74
C SER A 13 -14.11 -6.76 9.92
N MET A 14 -13.99 -5.98 8.82
CA MET A 14 -13.69 -4.55 8.92
C MET A 14 -14.82 -3.78 9.61
N LEU A 15 -16.07 -4.05 9.25
CA LEU A 15 -17.25 -3.40 9.86
C LEU A 15 -17.38 -3.75 11.35
N GLU A 16 -17.13 -5.00 11.74
CA GLU A 16 -17.11 -5.44 13.14
C GLU A 16 -16.03 -4.71 13.96
N ASN A 17 -14.91 -4.35 13.34
CA ASN A 17 -13.82 -3.59 13.96
C ASN A 17 -14.01 -2.06 13.85
N HIS A 18 -15.26 -1.59 13.74
CA HIS A 18 -15.62 -0.17 13.66
C HIS A 18 -15.02 0.59 12.46
N ALA A 19 -14.70 -0.10 11.36
CA ALA A 19 -14.31 0.58 10.14
C ALA A 19 -15.55 1.06 9.36
N VAL A 20 -15.48 2.27 8.81
CA VAL A 20 -16.48 2.82 7.88
C VAL A 20 -15.92 2.71 6.47
N ILE A 21 -16.55 1.91 5.62
CA ILE A 21 -16.09 1.67 4.25
C ILE A 21 -16.74 2.68 3.30
N PHE A 22 -15.93 3.40 2.53
CA PHE A 22 -16.40 4.39 1.55
C PHE A 22 -16.47 3.83 0.14
N ASN A 23 -15.46 3.07 -0.28
CA ASN A 23 -15.39 2.53 -1.63
C ASN A 23 -14.64 1.20 -1.66
N VAL A 24 -15.02 0.32 -2.59
CA VAL A 24 -14.34 -0.94 -2.88
C VAL A 24 -14.16 -1.05 -4.39
N GLU A 25 -12.92 -0.94 -4.85
CA GLU A 25 -12.56 -1.01 -6.27
C GLU A 25 -11.88 -2.34 -6.58
N ASN A 26 -12.25 -2.93 -7.73
CA ASN A 26 -11.63 -4.14 -8.25
C ASN A 26 -10.65 -3.77 -9.37
N LEU A 27 -9.35 -4.02 -9.13
CA LEU A 27 -8.28 -3.74 -10.09
C LEU A 27 -8.00 -4.91 -11.06
N GLY A 28 -8.72 -6.03 -10.88
CA GLY A 28 -8.69 -7.22 -11.71
C GLY A 28 -7.70 -8.29 -11.24
N LEU A 29 -7.70 -9.41 -11.97
CA LEU A 29 -6.72 -10.49 -11.80
C LEU A 29 -5.44 -10.11 -12.55
N ARG A 30 -4.30 -10.13 -11.86
CA ARG A 30 -2.99 -9.86 -12.47
C ARG A 30 -1.93 -10.80 -11.92
N ARG A 31 -0.83 -10.96 -12.68
CA ARG A 31 0.37 -11.63 -12.18
C ARG A 31 0.96 -10.86 -11.01
N LEU A 32 1.43 -11.62 -10.01
CA LEU A 32 2.11 -11.07 -8.85
C LEU A 32 3.53 -10.63 -9.24
N PRO A 33 4.08 -9.58 -8.60
CA PRO A 33 5.45 -9.13 -8.88
C PRO A 33 6.51 -10.21 -8.61
N GLN A 34 6.21 -11.12 -7.69
CA GLN A 34 7.04 -12.27 -7.33
C GLN A 34 6.13 -13.42 -6.89
N VAL A 35 6.69 -14.62 -6.80
CA VAL A 35 5.98 -15.79 -6.27
C VAL A 35 5.76 -15.61 -4.76
N PHE A 36 4.51 -15.73 -4.33
CA PHE A 36 4.15 -15.71 -2.91
C PHE A 36 3.88 -17.13 -2.42
N HIS A 37 4.23 -17.39 -1.16
CA HIS A 37 3.92 -18.64 -0.49
C HIS A 37 2.83 -18.40 0.56
N VAL A 38 1.66 -18.98 0.35
CA VAL A 38 0.49 -18.83 1.22
C VAL A 38 0.00 -20.23 1.54
N GLN A 39 -0.06 -20.59 2.83
CA GLN A 39 -0.52 -21.91 3.27
C GLN A 39 0.17 -23.08 2.53
N GLN A 40 1.49 -22.98 2.35
CA GLN A 40 2.34 -23.95 1.62
C GLN A 40 2.11 -24.04 0.10
N GLU A 41 1.19 -23.25 -0.46
CA GLU A 41 0.97 -23.14 -1.90
C GLU A 41 1.71 -21.95 -2.52
N ARG A 42 2.13 -22.11 -3.77
CA ARG A 42 2.78 -21.05 -4.55
C ARG A 42 1.74 -20.29 -5.36
N GLN A 43 1.63 -19.01 -5.08
CA GLN A 43 0.73 -18.10 -5.79
C GLN A 43 1.51 -17.29 -6.83
N TYR A 44 1.01 -17.29 -8.06
CA TYR A 44 1.60 -16.60 -9.21
C TYR A 44 0.72 -15.45 -9.72
N GLU A 45 -0.59 -15.54 -9.48
CA GLU A 45 -1.60 -14.56 -9.91
C GLU A 45 -2.51 -14.26 -8.71
N GLY A 46 -3.11 -13.07 -8.71
CA GLY A 46 -3.98 -12.64 -7.62
C GLY A 46 -4.94 -11.55 -8.04
N HIS A 47 -6.11 -11.52 -7.40
CA HIS A 47 -7.08 -10.45 -7.56
C HIS A 47 -6.69 -9.27 -6.65
N TYR A 48 -6.63 -8.09 -7.24
CA TYR A 48 -6.28 -6.87 -6.52
C TYR A 48 -7.54 -6.07 -6.21
N PHE A 49 -7.70 -5.72 -4.93
CA PHE A 49 -8.79 -4.88 -4.45
C PHE A 49 -8.22 -3.66 -3.73
N LEU A 50 -8.86 -2.51 -3.94
CA LEU A 50 -8.57 -1.28 -3.22
C LEU A 50 -9.80 -0.94 -2.38
N ILE A 51 -9.60 -0.83 -1.07
CA ILE A 51 -10.67 -0.53 -0.11
C ILE A 51 -10.34 0.81 0.53
N ASN A 52 -11.21 1.79 0.30
CA ASN A 52 -11.15 3.08 0.97
C ASN A 52 -12.04 3.00 2.21
N PHE A 53 -11.44 3.20 3.38
CA PHE A 53 -12.14 3.14 4.65
C PHE A 53 -11.53 4.10 5.67
N ASP A 54 -12.31 4.45 6.68
CA ASP A 54 -11.88 5.14 7.89
C ASP A 54 -11.99 4.20 9.09
N ALA A 55 -11.00 4.23 9.98
CA ALA A 55 -10.98 3.42 11.19
C ALA A 55 -10.00 4.03 12.22
N PRO A 56 -10.24 3.83 13.54
CA PRO A 56 -9.27 4.19 14.56
C PRO A 56 -7.92 3.49 14.36
N SER A 57 -6.81 4.15 14.71
CA SER A 57 -5.44 3.64 14.49
C SER A 57 -5.20 2.27 15.15
N ASP A 58 -5.77 2.04 16.33
CA ASP A 58 -5.67 0.75 17.04
C ASP A 58 -6.34 -0.39 16.26
N GLN A 59 -7.48 -0.11 15.62
CA GLN A 59 -8.28 -1.08 14.87
C GLN A 59 -7.67 -1.42 13.51
N ILE A 60 -6.97 -0.48 12.86
CA ILE A 60 -6.24 -0.75 11.60
C ILE A 60 -5.25 -1.91 11.78
N ARG A 61 -4.59 -1.98 12.94
CA ARG A 61 -3.67 -3.07 13.26
C ARG A 61 -4.39 -4.41 13.41
N GLU A 62 -5.58 -4.43 14.01
CA GLU A 62 -6.39 -5.65 14.14
C GLU A 62 -6.97 -6.11 12.82
N ILE A 63 -7.50 -5.20 12.01
CA ILE A 63 -7.96 -5.50 10.64
C ILE A 63 -6.84 -6.15 9.82
N ARG A 64 -5.62 -5.60 9.89
CA ARG A 64 -4.45 -6.16 9.20
C ARG A 64 -4.06 -7.54 9.75
N LYS A 65 -4.12 -7.73 11.06
CA LYS A 65 -3.86 -9.04 11.69
C LYS A 65 -4.88 -10.08 11.24
N ASN A 66 -6.17 -9.72 11.19
CA ASN A 66 -7.24 -10.60 10.76
C ASN A 66 -7.10 -10.97 9.28
N ALA A 67 -6.75 -9.99 8.43
CA ALA A 67 -6.48 -10.23 7.02
C ALA A 67 -5.32 -11.22 6.78
N ASN A 68 -4.22 -11.09 7.55
CA ASN A 68 -3.07 -11.99 7.42
C ASN A 68 -3.33 -13.40 7.96
N LYS A 69 -4.34 -13.61 8.80
CA LYS A 69 -4.76 -14.94 9.26
C LYS A 69 -5.64 -15.65 8.24
N ASP A 70 -6.26 -14.91 7.34
CA ASP A 70 -7.12 -15.47 6.29
C ASP A 70 -6.28 -16.22 5.25
N THR A 71 -6.72 -17.42 4.88
CA THR A 71 -6.05 -18.28 3.90
C THR A 71 -6.22 -17.78 2.47
N ASP A 72 -7.32 -17.09 2.19
CA ASP A 72 -7.67 -16.64 0.84
C ASP A 72 -7.01 -15.30 0.48
N ILE A 73 -6.41 -14.62 1.46
CA ILE A 73 -5.73 -13.34 1.29
C ILE A 73 -4.23 -13.59 1.17
N ILE A 74 -3.68 -13.32 -0.01
CA ILE A 74 -2.25 -13.46 -0.26
C ILE A 74 -1.44 -12.42 0.53
N LYS A 75 -1.89 -11.16 0.48
CA LYS A 75 -1.23 -10.05 1.17
C LYS A 75 -2.17 -8.87 1.37
N CYS A 76 -2.08 -8.25 2.54
CA CYS A 76 -2.83 -7.04 2.88
C CYS A 76 -1.89 -5.89 3.29
N PHE A 77 -2.08 -4.74 2.65
CA PHE A 77 -1.41 -3.49 2.98
C PHE A 77 -2.45 -2.42 3.28
N ALA A 78 -2.21 -1.66 4.34
CA ALA A 78 -2.98 -0.48 4.68
C ALA A 78 -2.01 0.70 4.71
N CYS A 79 -2.39 1.79 4.06
CA CYS A 79 -1.64 3.03 4.01
C CYS A 79 -2.59 4.17 4.39
N LEU A 80 -2.06 5.19 5.07
CA LEU A 80 -2.80 6.43 5.26
C LEU A 80 -2.94 7.11 3.91
N LYS A 81 -4.17 7.49 3.57
CA LYS A 81 -4.46 8.23 2.35
C LYS A 81 -4.17 9.71 2.64
N GLU A 82 -2.98 10.16 2.27
CA GLU A 82 -2.62 11.58 2.35
C GLU A 82 -3.31 12.34 1.20
N ASP A 83 -4.55 12.75 1.41
CA ASP A 83 -5.35 13.48 0.39
C ASP A 83 -4.85 14.93 0.16
N ASN A 84 -3.93 15.41 0.99
CA ASN A 84 -3.48 16.80 0.98
C ASN A 84 -2.22 17.05 0.13
N TRP A 85 -1.56 16.00 -0.36
CA TRP A 85 -0.39 16.21 -1.21
C TRP A 85 -0.83 16.59 -2.63
N VAL A 86 -0.92 17.89 -2.86
CA VAL A 86 -1.06 18.46 -4.20
C VAL A 86 0.33 18.84 -4.68
N ARG A 87 0.69 18.42 -5.89
CA ARG A 87 1.95 18.84 -6.53
C ARG A 87 2.00 20.38 -6.47
N PRO A 88 3.09 21.00 -5.98
CA PRO A 88 3.14 22.46 -5.81
C PRO A 88 2.74 23.23 -7.07
N CYS A 89 3.08 22.72 -8.25
CA CYS A 89 2.76 23.29 -9.56
C CYS A 89 1.33 23.00 -10.08
N SER A 90 0.48 22.32 -9.32
CA SER A 90 -0.94 22.10 -9.63
C SER A 90 -1.87 23.14 -9.00
N LEU A 91 -1.34 24.04 -8.17
CA LEU A 91 -2.10 25.15 -7.59
C LEU A 91 -2.24 26.28 -8.62
N SER A 92 -3.41 26.91 -8.67
CA SER A 92 -3.75 27.92 -9.69
C SER A 92 -2.82 29.14 -9.73
N ASN A 93 -2.10 29.44 -8.65
CA ASN A 93 -1.21 30.60 -8.52
C ASN A 93 0.29 30.21 -8.45
N THR A 94 0.68 29.10 -9.09
CA THR A 94 2.06 28.60 -9.04
C THR A 94 2.71 28.50 -10.41
N ARG A 95 4.04 28.51 -10.44
CA ARG A 95 4.81 28.35 -11.68
C ARG A 95 4.53 26.96 -12.29
N VAL A 96 4.57 26.88 -13.62
CA VAL A 96 4.43 25.63 -14.38
C VAL A 96 5.45 24.61 -13.87
N CYS A 97 5.07 23.34 -13.78
CA CYS A 97 6.00 22.28 -13.41
C CYS A 97 7.14 22.23 -14.43
N GLU A 98 8.33 22.68 -14.04
CA GLU A 98 9.54 22.43 -14.83
C GLU A 98 10.11 21.07 -14.40
N PHE A 99 10.14 20.13 -15.34
CA PHE A 99 10.87 18.88 -15.14
C PHE A 99 12.35 19.18 -15.31
N GLY A 100 13.11 19.05 -14.22
CA GLY A 100 14.56 19.12 -14.21
C GLY A 100 15.11 18.23 -13.11
N GLU A 101 16.38 17.88 -13.21
CA GLU A 101 17.08 17.28 -12.08
C GLU A 101 17.09 18.29 -10.93
N ILE A 102 16.74 17.84 -9.71
CA ILE A 102 17.11 18.61 -8.52
C ILE A 102 18.63 18.75 -8.63
N ARG A 103 19.14 19.97 -8.86
CA ARG A 103 20.57 20.25 -8.75
C ARG A 103 20.95 20.03 -7.30
N ASN A 104 21.17 18.78 -6.92
CA ASN A 104 21.66 18.39 -5.63
C ASN A 104 23.20 18.45 -5.73
N PRO A 105 23.85 19.53 -5.25
CA PRO A 105 25.31 19.59 -5.23
C PRO A 105 25.93 18.48 -4.37
N ASN A 106 25.12 17.74 -3.60
CA ASN A 106 25.51 16.64 -2.72
C ASN A 106 24.81 15.31 -3.10
N HIS A 107 24.53 15.04 -4.39
CA HIS A 107 23.91 13.78 -4.82
C HIS A 107 24.73 12.52 -4.45
N GLU A 108 26.03 12.67 -4.20
CA GLU A 108 26.91 11.62 -3.69
C GLU A 108 26.82 11.41 -2.16
N LYS A 109 26.27 12.38 -1.41
CA LYS A 109 26.15 12.30 0.05
C LYS A 109 24.84 11.62 0.45
N THR A 110 24.63 10.42 -0.06
CA THR A 110 23.59 9.53 0.45
C THR A 110 24.00 9.13 1.87
N ALA A 111 23.10 9.31 2.84
CA ALA A 111 23.29 9.08 4.28
C ALA A 111 23.48 7.61 4.70
N ARG A 112 24.23 6.82 3.91
CA ARG A 112 24.66 5.48 4.25
C ARG A 112 26.09 5.23 3.77
N ARG A 113 27.06 5.68 4.57
CA ARG A 113 28.33 4.98 4.68
C ARG A 113 28.67 4.80 6.15
N ARG A 114 28.28 3.64 6.70
CA ARG A 114 28.93 3.06 7.91
C ARG A 114 30.37 2.59 7.61
N HIS A 115 30.79 2.60 6.34
CA HIS A 115 32.19 2.41 5.98
C HIS A 115 32.70 3.66 5.25
N GLY A 116 33.31 4.55 6.04
CA GLY A 116 34.15 5.62 5.53
C GLY A 116 35.39 5.05 4.86
N TYR A 117 35.79 5.64 3.73
CA TYR A 117 36.99 5.26 3.02
C TYR A 117 38.24 5.79 3.74
N ARG A 118 39.22 4.93 3.98
CA ARG A 118 40.61 5.30 4.30
C ARG A 118 41.21 5.96 3.06
N ALA A 119 41.76 7.16 3.23
CA ALA A 119 42.56 7.84 2.23
C ALA A 119 43.91 7.11 2.07
N TYR A 120 44.29 6.85 0.82
CA TYR A 120 45.67 6.72 0.39
C TYR A 120 45.97 7.91 -0.52
#